data_AF-A0A963TDE4-F1
#
_entry.id   AF-A0A963TDE4-F1
#
_cell.length_a   1.000
_cell.length_b   1.000
_cell.length_c   1.000
_cell.angle_alpha   90.00
_cell.angle_beta   90.00
_cell.angle_gamma   90.00
#
_symmetry.space_group_name_H-M   'P 1'
#
loop_
_entity.id
_entity.type
_entity.pdbx_description
1 polymer ?
#
loop_
_entity_poly.entity_id
_entity_poly.type
_entity_poly.pdbx_seq_one_letter_code
_entity_poly.pdbx_strand_id
1 'polypeptide(L)'
;MTGPLDFDRLSADYASGLVDTLRGFGAGAEILELWVADEDPTTSLVNMIDAAQAAGRDSLSVRLGAASAAALDRPRLARDGGAYGTLSLAEGDGLVVTVTGLHAIDIAVETGGAAEADRPPEITETDAAETLVQPTTLHPAYLAGLKAIAPAGEEKGDCLQGQAAGLTLTLWVADGVINKAAVTGATTDIADRLTQAFCAEITGLPLLEAADHGSHRLARRLRDRGAAPPVAGVVTPRAADPAFRLLDALIRDAAQVSGRNDFDEGPGPAWMSASDWERRERLAEVLVATAETLGIDPAGVVLEDIQHDVRVVIGFEGALARADRGRLLLDLEAGIKDRVDRRLELFQRERKDANVIRRLAEGQEDTGP
;
A
#
# COMPACT_ATOMS: atom_id res chain seq x y z
N MET A 1 -26.12 -17.88 22.71
CA MET A 1 -26.00 -18.07 21.25
C MET A 1 -26.77 -16.96 20.55
N THR A 2 -26.08 -16.02 19.91
CA THR A 2 -26.68 -15.05 18.98
C THR A 2 -27.23 -15.80 17.76
N GLY A 3 -28.42 -15.41 17.28
CA GLY A 3 -29.03 -16.00 16.09
C GLY A 3 -28.19 -15.81 14.82
N PRO A 4 -28.53 -16.50 13.72
CA PRO A 4 -27.78 -16.38 12.47
C PRO A 4 -27.82 -14.95 11.93
N LEU A 5 -26.70 -14.50 11.38
CA LEU A 5 -26.59 -13.20 10.70
C LEU A 5 -27.45 -13.20 9.44
N ASP A 6 -28.09 -12.08 9.14
CA ASP A 6 -28.96 -11.94 7.98
C ASP A 6 -28.16 -11.42 6.77
N PHE A 7 -27.84 -12.31 5.84
CA PHE A 7 -26.97 -12.00 4.69
C PHE A 7 -27.55 -10.91 3.80
N ASP A 8 -28.85 -11.01 3.48
CA ASP A 8 -29.48 -10.10 2.54
C ASP A 8 -29.58 -8.71 3.12
N ARG A 9 -29.93 -8.62 4.42
CA ARG A 9 -29.94 -7.36 5.13
C ARG A 9 -28.54 -6.75 5.21
N LEU A 10 -27.52 -7.54 5.57
CA LEU A 10 -26.14 -7.04 5.68
C LEU A 10 -25.61 -6.56 4.32
N SER A 11 -25.91 -7.26 3.24
CA SER A 11 -25.51 -6.89 1.88
C SER A 11 -26.22 -5.62 1.41
N ALA A 12 -27.52 -5.48 1.72
CA ALA A 12 -28.29 -4.27 1.41
C ALA A 12 -27.81 -3.06 2.23
N ASP A 13 -27.56 -3.25 3.53
CA ASP A 13 -27.02 -2.23 4.42
C ASP A 13 -25.64 -1.78 3.93
N TYR A 14 -24.77 -2.71 3.50
CA TYR A 14 -23.48 -2.42 2.87
C TYR A 14 -23.63 -1.58 1.59
N ALA A 15 -24.47 -2.02 0.65
CA ALA A 15 -24.68 -1.31 -0.62
C ALA A 15 -25.24 0.11 -0.43
N SER A 16 -26.14 0.29 0.55
CA SER A 16 -26.69 1.61 0.88
C SER A 16 -25.66 2.53 1.54
N GLY A 17 -24.87 2.02 2.49
CA GLY A 17 -23.88 2.84 3.20
C GLY A 17 -22.69 3.24 2.32
N LEU A 18 -22.42 2.54 1.22
CA LEU A 18 -21.39 2.90 0.24
C LEU A 18 -21.66 4.25 -0.44
N VAL A 19 -22.94 4.63 -0.55
CA VAL A 19 -23.38 5.90 -1.13
C VAL A 19 -23.52 6.99 -0.06
N ASP A 20 -23.95 6.61 1.15
CA ASP A 20 -24.42 7.57 2.16
C ASP A 20 -23.43 7.84 3.31
N THR A 21 -22.37 7.03 3.48
CA THR A 21 -21.48 7.11 4.66
C THR A 21 -20.03 7.38 4.28
N LEU A 22 -19.57 8.62 4.54
CA LEU A 22 -18.22 9.06 4.17
C LEU A 22 -17.11 8.66 5.16
N ARG A 23 -17.42 8.18 6.38
CA ARG A 23 -16.46 7.67 7.39
C ARG A 23 -17.11 6.67 8.36
N GLY A 24 -16.36 5.66 8.81
CA GLY A 24 -16.79 4.68 9.82
C GLY A 24 -17.70 3.57 9.28
N PHE A 25 -17.55 3.24 8.01
CA PHE A 25 -18.36 2.24 7.31
C PHE A 25 -17.92 0.82 7.68
N GLY A 26 -18.90 -0.03 8.02
CA GLY A 26 -18.72 -1.44 8.37
C GLY A 26 -20.10 -2.09 8.56
N ALA A 27 -20.19 -3.40 8.41
CA ALA A 27 -21.46 -4.14 8.35
C ALA A 27 -22.23 -4.27 9.68
N GLY A 28 -22.01 -3.35 10.63
CA GLY A 28 -22.76 -3.27 11.89
C GLY A 28 -22.46 -4.39 12.90
N ALA A 29 -21.68 -5.41 12.54
CA ALA A 29 -21.18 -6.43 13.44
C ALA A 29 -19.65 -6.37 13.48
N GLU A 30 -19.05 -6.25 14.67
CA GLU A 30 -17.59 -6.12 14.85
C GLU A 30 -16.81 -7.28 14.21
N ILE A 31 -17.42 -8.47 14.14
CA ILE A 31 -16.90 -9.67 13.47
C ILE A 31 -16.75 -9.51 11.94
N LEU A 32 -17.38 -8.51 11.33
CA LEU A 32 -17.42 -8.27 9.89
C LEU A 32 -16.71 -6.95 9.51
N GLU A 33 -15.83 -6.42 10.35
CA GLU A 33 -15.07 -5.19 10.04
C GLU A 33 -14.23 -5.34 8.77
N LEU A 34 -13.72 -6.56 8.51
CA LEU A 34 -12.93 -6.90 7.33
C LEU A 34 -13.78 -7.44 6.16
N TRP A 35 -15.10 -7.57 6.34
CA TRP A 35 -15.97 -8.13 5.31
C TRP A 35 -16.38 -7.07 4.28
N VAL A 36 -16.29 -7.45 3.01
CA VAL A 36 -16.75 -6.68 1.86
C VAL A 36 -17.79 -7.50 1.12
N ALA A 37 -18.98 -6.93 0.93
CA ALA A 37 -20.03 -7.58 0.16
C ALA A 37 -19.65 -7.62 -1.32
N ASP A 38 -19.96 -8.75 -1.97
CA ASP A 38 -19.74 -8.99 -3.40
C ASP A 38 -21.08 -9.24 -4.11
N GLU A 39 -21.15 -8.96 -5.41
CA GLU A 39 -22.33 -9.24 -6.24
C GLU A 39 -22.59 -10.76 -6.37
N ASP A 40 -21.55 -11.59 -6.29
CA ASP A 40 -21.64 -13.04 -6.19
C ASP A 40 -21.86 -13.47 -4.72
N PRO A 41 -23.04 -14.04 -4.37
CA PRO A 41 -23.33 -14.47 -2.99
C PRO A 41 -22.38 -15.54 -2.46
N THR A 42 -21.80 -16.37 -3.34
CA THR A 42 -20.81 -17.38 -2.92
C THR A 42 -19.52 -16.72 -2.46
N THR A 43 -19.00 -15.78 -3.25
CA THR A 43 -17.77 -15.04 -2.93
C THR A 43 -17.96 -14.20 -1.67
N SER A 44 -19.09 -13.49 -1.58
CA SER A 44 -19.46 -12.71 -0.40
C SER A 44 -19.52 -13.53 0.88
N LEU A 45 -20.09 -14.75 0.85
CA LEU A 45 -20.13 -15.67 2.00
C LEU A 45 -18.77 -16.23 2.39
N VAL A 46 -17.91 -16.57 1.42
CA VAL A 46 -16.54 -17.02 1.73
C VAL A 46 -15.76 -15.90 2.42
N ASN A 47 -15.90 -14.67 1.96
CA ASN A 47 -15.28 -13.50 2.61
C ASN A 47 -15.85 -13.26 4.02
N MET A 48 -17.13 -13.55 4.28
CA MET A 48 -17.68 -13.49 5.65
C MET A 48 -17.06 -14.55 6.57
N ILE A 49 -16.82 -15.76 6.06
CA ILE A 49 -16.19 -16.85 6.82
C ILE A 49 -14.74 -16.49 7.16
N ASP A 50 -14.02 -15.93 6.19
CA ASP A 50 -12.65 -15.42 6.36
C ASP A 50 -12.58 -14.29 7.39
N ALA A 51 -13.46 -13.29 7.28
CA ALA A 51 -13.54 -12.19 8.24
C ALA A 51 -13.86 -12.69 9.66
N ALA A 52 -14.77 -13.67 9.80
CA ALA A 52 -15.10 -14.27 11.09
C ALA A 52 -13.91 -15.04 11.70
N GLN A 53 -13.13 -15.74 10.87
CA GLN A 53 -11.92 -16.42 11.31
C GLN A 53 -10.83 -15.40 11.71
N ALA A 54 -10.63 -14.34 10.94
CA ALA A 54 -9.68 -13.26 11.25
C ALA A 54 -10.04 -12.54 12.56
N ALA A 55 -11.35 -12.44 12.87
CA ALA A 55 -11.86 -11.96 14.15
C ALA A 55 -11.75 -13.00 15.29
N GLY A 56 -11.13 -14.16 15.06
CA GLY A 56 -10.84 -15.18 16.07
C GLY A 56 -12.07 -15.96 16.54
N ARG A 57 -13.06 -16.19 15.67
CA ARG A 57 -14.31 -16.88 16.04
C ARG A 57 -14.22 -18.35 15.68
N ASP A 58 -14.74 -19.20 16.57
CA ASP A 58 -14.78 -20.65 16.34
C ASP A 58 -15.95 -21.10 15.45
N SER A 59 -16.97 -20.26 15.29
CA SER A 59 -18.14 -20.56 14.47
C SER A 59 -18.81 -19.31 13.90
N LEU A 60 -19.45 -19.48 12.75
CA LEU A 60 -20.25 -18.48 12.05
C LEU A 60 -21.54 -19.13 11.54
N SER A 61 -22.69 -18.46 11.72
CA SER A 61 -23.97 -18.88 11.16
C SER A 61 -24.61 -17.72 10.41
N VAL A 62 -24.94 -17.95 9.15
CA VAL A 62 -25.48 -16.94 8.22
C VAL A 62 -26.74 -17.49 7.57
N ARG A 63 -27.80 -16.69 7.56
CA ARG A 63 -29.07 -16.97 6.92
C ARG A 63 -29.19 -16.17 5.63
N LEU A 64 -29.50 -16.86 4.55
CA LEU A 64 -29.78 -16.31 3.23
C LEU A 64 -31.28 -16.43 2.93
N GLY A 65 -31.85 -15.38 2.33
CA GLY A 65 -33.17 -15.44 1.74
C GLY A 65 -33.19 -16.21 0.42
N ALA A 66 -34.40 -16.43 -0.10
CA ALA A 66 -34.63 -17.35 -1.21
C ALA A 66 -33.89 -16.98 -2.50
N ALA A 67 -33.73 -15.69 -2.80
CA ALA A 67 -33.04 -15.22 -4.02
C ALA A 67 -31.53 -15.50 -3.94
N SER A 68 -30.87 -15.08 -2.87
CA SER A 68 -29.44 -15.30 -2.65
C SER A 68 -29.09 -16.77 -2.48
N ALA A 69 -29.97 -17.55 -1.83
CA ALA A 69 -29.83 -19.00 -1.73
C ALA A 69 -29.93 -19.72 -3.08
N ALA A 70 -30.72 -19.19 -4.02
CA ALA A 70 -30.88 -19.77 -5.37
C ALA A 70 -29.69 -19.44 -6.29
N ALA A 71 -29.05 -18.29 -6.08
CA ALA A 71 -27.85 -17.88 -6.82
C ALA A 71 -26.55 -18.51 -6.29
N LEU A 72 -26.62 -19.25 -5.19
CA LEU A 72 -25.46 -19.81 -4.51
C LEU A 72 -24.86 -21.03 -5.25
N ASP A 73 -23.59 -20.91 -5.63
CA ASP A 73 -22.76 -22.04 -6.06
C ASP A 73 -22.33 -22.89 -4.85
N ARG A 74 -23.19 -23.85 -4.49
CA ARG A 74 -22.99 -24.73 -3.33
C ARG A 74 -21.73 -25.60 -3.42
N PRO A 75 -21.38 -26.21 -4.58
CA PRO A 75 -20.10 -26.92 -4.73
C PRO A 75 -18.88 -26.04 -4.45
N ARG A 76 -18.86 -24.81 -4.97
CA ARG A 76 -17.78 -23.86 -4.71
C ARG A 76 -17.72 -23.45 -3.25
N LEU A 77 -18.86 -23.14 -2.64
CA LEU A 77 -18.92 -22.80 -1.21
C LEU A 77 -18.44 -23.95 -0.31
N ALA A 78 -18.80 -25.19 -0.62
CA ALA A 78 -18.35 -26.34 0.16
C ALA A 78 -16.84 -26.57 0.06
N ARG A 79 -16.25 -26.35 -1.12
CA ARG A 79 -14.80 -26.45 -1.35
C ARG A 79 -14.05 -25.32 -0.64
N ASP A 80 -14.47 -24.08 -0.88
CA ASP A 80 -13.72 -22.89 -0.45
C ASP A 80 -14.00 -22.61 1.03
N GLY A 81 -15.26 -22.66 1.47
CA GLY A 81 -15.64 -22.50 2.89
C GLY A 81 -15.25 -23.70 3.77
N GLY A 82 -15.14 -24.91 3.19
CA GLY A 82 -14.67 -26.09 3.89
C GLY A 82 -13.18 -26.05 4.24
N ALA A 83 -12.39 -25.19 3.59
CA ALA A 83 -10.98 -24.97 3.95
C ALA A 83 -10.81 -24.34 5.34
N TYR A 84 -11.85 -23.65 5.83
CA TYR A 84 -11.83 -22.93 7.09
C TYR A 84 -12.35 -23.75 8.27
N GLY A 85 -13.23 -24.73 8.03
CA GLY A 85 -13.84 -25.55 9.07
C GLY A 85 -14.93 -26.47 8.54
N THR A 86 -15.71 -27.05 9.45
CA THR A 86 -16.83 -27.94 9.09
C THR A 86 -18.03 -27.10 8.68
N LEU A 87 -18.34 -27.11 7.38
CA LEU A 87 -19.48 -26.43 6.79
C LEU A 87 -20.72 -27.33 6.77
N SER A 88 -21.85 -26.77 7.19
CA SER A 88 -23.16 -27.40 7.18
C SER A 88 -24.20 -26.45 6.57
N LEU A 89 -25.12 -27.04 5.80
CA LEU A 89 -26.20 -26.34 5.13
C LEU A 89 -27.52 -26.90 5.65
N ALA A 90 -28.41 -26.02 6.12
CA ALA A 90 -29.75 -26.39 6.56
C ALA A 90 -30.80 -25.59 5.76
N GLU A 91 -31.77 -26.30 5.17
CA GLU A 91 -32.87 -25.70 4.44
C GLU A 91 -34.10 -25.53 5.34
N GLY A 92 -34.74 -24.36 5.28
CA GLY A 92 -35.96 -23.99 6.01
C GLY A 92 -36.68 -22.84 5.29
N ASP A 93 -37.07 -21.78 6.01
CA ASP A 93 -37.61 -20.52 5.41
C ASP A 93 -36.53 -19.67 4.68
N GLY A 94 -35.50 -20.34 4.16
CA GLY A 94 -34.25 -19.80 3.65
C GLY A 94 -33.14 -20.85 3.74
N LEU A 95 -31.91 -20.47 3.39
CA LEU A 95 -30.74 -21.32 3.56
C LEU A 95 -29.92 -20.82 4.73
N VAL A 96 -29.64 -21.68 5.71
CA VAL A 96 -28.71 -21.37 6.79
C VAL A 96 -27.39 -22.09 6.52
N VAL A 97 -26.33 -21.31 6.36
CA VAL A 97 -24.96 -21.77 6.26
C VAL A 97 -24.33 -21.66 7.64
N THR A 98 -23.83 -22.76 8.18
CA THR A 98 -23.13 -22.76 9.47
C THR A 98 -21.76 -23.40 9.30
N VAL A 99 -20.73 -22.67 9.71
CA VAL A 99 -19.34 -23.14 9.75
C VAL A 99 -18.89 -23.22 11.21
N THR A 100 -18.30 -24.36 11.58
CA THR A 100 -17.82 -24.63 12.95
C THR A 100 -16.40 -25.18 12.92
N GLY A 101 -15.66 -24.95 13.99
CA GLY A 101 -14.24 -25.34 14.04
C GLY A 101 -13.42 -24.48 13.09
N LEU A 102 -13.70 -23.18 13.04
CA LEU A 102 -12.88 -22.21 12.31
C LEU A 102 -11.48 -22.22 12.92
N HIS A 103 -10.53 -22.84 12.23
CA HIS A 103 -9.17 -22.95 12.71
C HIS A 103 -8.40 -21.69 12.33
N ALA A 104 -7.71 -21.07 13.29
CA ALA A 104 -6.69 -20.08 12.98
C ALA A 104 -5.58 -20.80 12.20
N ILE A 105 -5.54 -20.60 10.88
CA ILE A 105 -4.41 -21.02 10.08
C ILE A 105 -3.25 -20.10 10.46
N ASP A 106 -2.19 -20.66 11.06
CA ASP A 106 -0.88 -20.03 11.03
C ASP A 106 -0.47 -19.94 9.56
N ILE A 107 -0.62 -18.77 8.95
CA ILE A 107 -0.35 -18.57 7.53
C ILE A 107 1.15 -18.68 7.31
N ALA A 108 1.62 -19.88 6.96
CA ALA A 108 2.71 -20.02 6.03
C ALA A 108 2.21 -19.48 4.68
N VAL A 109 2.82 -18.39 4.23
CA VAL A 109 2.49 -17.75 2.95
C VAL A 109 2.89 -18.70 1.82
N GLU A 110 1.96 -19.57 1.41
CA GLU A 110 1.99 -20.19 0.09
C GLU A 110 1.14 -19.33 -0.85
N THR A 111 1.80 -18.76 -1.86
CA THR A 111 1.21 -18.00 -2.95
C THR A 111 0.32 -18.92 -3.79
N GLY A 112 -0.96 -19.01 -3.42
CA GLY A 112 -2.00 -19.63 -4.22
C GLY A 112 -2.25 -18.82 -5.49
N GLY A 113 -2.08 -19.46 -6.65
CA GLY A 113 -2.35 -18.86 -7.96
C GLY A 113 -3.79 -18.36 -8.05
N ALA A 114 -3.94 -17.08 -8.34
CA ALA A 114 -5.23 -16.48 -8.66
C ALA A 114 -5.79 -17.18 -9.91
N ALA A 115 -6.94 -17.83 -9.74
CA ALA A 115 -7.81 -18.13 -10.86
C ALA A 115 -8.13 -16.82 -11.58
N GLU A 116 -8.10 -16.90 -12.91
CA GLU A 116 -8.31 -15.84 -13.89
C GLU A 116 -9.70 -15.19 -13.70
N ALA A 117 -9.84 -14.34 -12.69
CA ALA A 117 -10.99 -13.49 -12.46
C ALA A 117 -10.89 -12.29 -13.41
N ASP A 118 -12.05 -11.93 -13.95
CA ASP A 118 -12.28 -10.98 -15.02
C ASP A 118 -11.40 -9.73 -14.89
N ARG A 119 -10.61 -9.46 -15.94
CA ARG A 119 -9.71 -8.30 -15.97
C ARG A 119 -10.56 -7.03 -15.83
N PRO A 120 -10.27 -6.13 -14.88
CA PRO A 120 -10.76 -4.76 -14.98
C PRO A 120 -10.36 -4.23 -16.36
N PRO A 121 -11.23 -3.51 -17.08
CA PRO A 121 -10.85 -2.91 -18.34
C PRO A 121 -9.60 -2.08 -18.09
N GLU A 122 -8.55 -2.38 -18.86
CA GLU A 122 -7.35 -1.58 -18.93
C GLU A 122 -7.79 -0.16 -19.25
N ILE A 123 -7.72 0.74 -18.26
CA ILE A 123 -8.01 2.16 -18.45
C ILE A 123 -6.88 2.68 -19.33
N THR A 124 -7.04 2.54 -20.64
CA THR A 124 -6.26 3.24 -21.64
C THR A 124 -6.76 4.68 -21.58
N GLU A 125 -6.20 5.45 -20.64
CA GLU A 125 -6.29 6.91 -20.72
C GLU A 125 -5.80 7.29 -22.12
N THR A 126 -6.73 7.80 -22.90
CA THR A 126 -6.52 8.13 -24.31
C THR A 126 -5.71 9.42 -24.32
N ASP A 127 -4.41 9.31 -24.13
CA ASP A 127 -3.47 10.41 -24.39
C ASP A 127 -3.59 10.73 -25.87
N ALA A 128 -4.29 11.82 -26.19
CA ALA A 128 -4.13 12.46 -27.49
C ALA A 128 -2.61 12.62 -27.70
N ALA A 129 -2.10 12.20 -28.86
CA ALA A 129 -0.68 12.19 -29.20
C ALA A 129 -0.09 13.61 -29.14
N GLU A 130 0.15 14.10 -27.94
CA GLU A 130 0.76 15.38 -27.65
C GLU A 130 2.24 15.21 -27.95
N THR A 131 2.78 16.10 -28.79
CA THR A 131 4.16 15.99 -29.22
C THR A 131 5.08 16.19 -28.02
N LEU A 132 5.84 15.16 -27.66
CA LEU A 132 6.84 15.26 -26.60
C LEU A 132 7.93 16.26 -27.01
N VAL A 133 8.23 17.20 -26.13
CA VAL A 133 9.29 18.21 -26.30
C VAL A 133 10.20 18.19 -25.07
N GLN A 134 11.46 18.57 -25.25
CA GLN A 134 12.39 18.69 -24.14
C GLN A 134 11.96 19.85 -23.23
N PRO A 135 11.84 19.63 -21.90
CA PRO A 135 11.34 20.65 -20.99
C PRO A 135 12.34 21.80 -20.85
N THR A 136 11.88 23.03 -21.08
CA THR A 136 12.65 24.26 -20.80
C THR A 136 12.38 24.80 -19.39
N THR A 137 11.33 24.30 -18.74
CA THR A 137 10.88 24.70 -17.40
C THR A 137 10.47 23.47 -16.62
N LEU A 138 10.47 23.59 -15.29
CA LEU A 138 9.93 22.59 -14.38
C LEU A 138 9.19 23.35 -13.27
N HIS A 139 8.11 22.77 -12.76
CA HIS A 139 7.32 23.37 -11.69
C HIS A 139 8.23 23.72 -10.49
N PRO A 140 8.08 24.92 -9.87
CA PRO A 140 9.01 25.41 -8.85
C PRO A 140 9.24 24.46 -7.68
N ALA A 141 8.21 23.69 -7.30
CA ALA A 141 8.30 22.68 -6.25
C ALA A 141 9.36 21.59 -6.51
N TYR A 142 9.87 21.43 -7.73
CA TYR A 142 10.89 20.42 -8.06
C TYR A 142 12.28 21.02 -8.32
N LEU A 143 12.37 22.33 -8.58
CA LEU A 143 13.62 22.99 -8.97
C LEU A 143 14.69 22.88 -7.89
N ALA A 144 14.29 23.03 -6.62
CA ALA A 144 15.23 22.92 -5.49
C ALA A 144 15.81 21.50 -5.34
N GLY A 145 15.07 20.48 -5.76
CA GLY A 145 15.46 19.08 -5.70
C GLY A 145 16.44 18.64 -6.80
N LEU A 146 16.59 19.41 -7.89
CA LEU A 146 17.45 19.09 -9.05
C LEU A 146 18.97 19.16 -8.76
N LYS A 147 19.39 18.95 -7.51
CA LYS A 147 20.81 18.82 -7.17
C LYS A 147 21.37 17.60 -7.92
N ALA A 148 22.34 17.86 -8.80
CA ALA A 148 22.93 16.84 -9.65
C ALA A 148 23.58 15.74 -8.80
N ILE A 149 23.15 14.50 -9.04
CA ILE A 149 23.86 13.30 -8.64
C ILE A 149 24.24 12.63 -9.95
N ALA A 150 25.54 12.49 -10.18
CA ALA A 150 26.00 11.77 -11.36
C ALA A 150 25.55 10.31 -11.21
N PRO A 151 24.93 9.70 -12.24
CA PRO A 151 24.71 8.27 -12.23
C PRO A 151 26.06 7.58 -12.07
N ALA A 152 26.21 6.81 -10.99
CA ALA A 152 27.36 5.96 -10.75
C ALA A 152 26.98 4.55 -11.15
N GLY A 153 27.81 3.89 -11.95
CA GLY A 153 27.49 2.56 -12.47
C GLY A 153 28.54 2.06 -13.43
N GLU A 154 28.56 0.75 -13.62
CA GLU A 154 29.45 0.07 -14.57
C GLU A 154 28.70 -0.26 -15.85
N GLU A 155 29.39 -0.15 -16.99
CA GLU A 155 28.87 -0.58 -18.29
C GLU A 155 28.91 -2.10 -18.37
N LYS A 156 27.96 -2.75 -17.70
CA LYS A 156 27.90 -4.20 -17.56
C LYS A 156 26.53 -4.73 -17.96
N GLY A 157 26.54 -5.71 -18.86
CA GLY A 157 25.36 -6.44 -19.33
C GLY A 157 24.87 -5.96 -20.70
N ASP A 158 23.61 -6.24 -20.99
CA ASP A 158 22.96 -5.87 -22.26
C ASP A 158 22.75 -4.36 -22.33
N CYS A 159 22.99 -3.81 -23.52
CA CYS A 159 22.82 -2.38 -23.79
C CYS A 159 21.46 -2.16 -24.47
N LEU A 160 20.54 -1.50 -23.77
CA LEU A 160 19.21 -1.15 -24.28
C LEU A 160 19.14 0.35 -24.54
N GLN A 161 18.39 0.76 -25.56
CA GLN A 161 18.26 2.16 -25.94
C GLN A 161 16.82 2.54 -26.24
N GLY A 162 16.43 3.73 -25.80
CA GLY A 162 15.13 4.32 -26.10
C GLY A 162 15.26 5.79 -26.46
N GLN A 163 14.33 6.29 -27.27
CA GLN A 163 14.37 7.63 -27.84
C GLN A 163 13.03 8.36 -27.65
N ALA A 164 13.11 9.62 -27.25
CA ALA A 164 11.96 10.51 -27.20
C ALA A 164 12.41 11.97 -27.25
N ALA A 165 11.70 12.81 -28.01
CA ALA A 165 11.98 14.26 -28.13
C ALA A 165 13.47 14.60 -28.42
N GLY A 166 14.15 13.80 -29.24
CA GLY A 166 15.57 13.99 -29.57
C GLY A 166 16.57 13.59 -28.48
N LEU A 167 16.10 13.05 -27.36
CA LEU A 167 16.92 12.41 -26.34
C LEU A 167 17.12 10.93 -26.65
N THR A 168 18.28 10.38 -26.28
CA THR A 168 18.54 8.93 -26.28
C THR A 168 18.91 8.50 -24.87
N LEU A 169 18.08 7.65 -24.26
CA LEU A 169 18.38 6.93 -23.03
C LEU A 169 19.12 5.64 -23.38
N THR A 170 20.25 5.39 -22.73
CA THR A 170 21.01 4.13 -22.84
C THR A 170 21.08 3.49 -21.45
N LEU A 171 20.72 2.21 -21.37
CA LEU A 171 20.70 1.41 -20.16
C LEU A 171 21.66 0.23 -20.32
N TRP A 172 22.48 -0.02 -19.30
CA TRP A 172 23.28 -1.24 -19.20
C TRP A 172 22.66 -2.15 -18.14
N VAL A 173 22.16 -3.30 -18.57
CA VAL A 173 21.32 -4.19 -17.75
C VAL A 173 22.00 -5.55 -17.59
N ALA A 174 22.29 -5.96 -16.35
CA ALA A 174 22.71 -7.33 -16.07
C ALA A 174 21.75 -7.95 -15.04
N ASP A 175 21.40 -9.22 -15.22
CA ASP A 175 20.53 -9.96 -14.31
C ASP A 175 19.17 -9.25 -14.08
N GLY A 176 18.67 -8.57 -15.11
CA GLY A 176 17.41 -7.80 -15.07
C GLY A 176 17.50 -6.46 -14.32
N VAL A 177 18.67 -6.09 -13.79
CA VAL A 177 18.92 -4.86 -13.03
C VAL A 177 19.73 -3.87 -13.84
N ILE A 178 19.34 -2.58 -13.78
CA ILE A 178 20.05 -1.49 -14.45
C ILE A 178 21.33 -1.18 -13.66
N ASN A 179 22.49 -1.55 -14.20
CA ASN A 179 23.79 -1.25 -13.58
C ASN A 179 24.27 0.18 -13.85
N LYS A 180 23.83 0.77 -14.96
CA LYS A 180 24.14 2.14 -15.36
C LYS A 180 23.05 2.66 -16.30
N ALA A 181 22.76 3.95 -16.21
CA ALA A 181 21.92 4.66 -17.16
C ALA A 181 22.60 5.98 -17.59
N ALA A 182 22.45 6.35 -18.86
CA ALA A 182 22.96 7.60 -19.40
C ALA A 182 22.00 8.17 -20.44
N VAL A 183 21.91 9.50 -20.52
CA VAL A 183 21.13 10.20 -21.56
C VAL A 183 22.04 11.09 -22.37
N THR A 184 21.78 11.16 -23.68
CA THR A 184 22.40 12.10 -24.62
C THR A 184 21.34 12.83 -25.43
N GLY A 185 21.73 13.94 -26.08
CA GLY A 185 20.82 14.71 -26.95
C GLY A 185 20.03 15.82 -26.24
N ALA A 186 20.32 16.10 -24.97
CA ALA A 186 19.70 17.21 -24.26
C ALA A 186 20.14 18.56 -24.87
N THR A 187 19.15 19.42 -25.12
CA THR A 187 19.30 20.74 -25.74
C THR A 187 18.92 21.88 -24.80
N THR A 188 18.42 21.55 -23.61
CA THR A 188 18.02 22.51 -22.57
C THR A 188 18.61 22.08 -21.22
N ASP A 189 18.94 23.05 -20.38
CA ASP A 189 19.51 22.79 -19.05
C ASP A 189 18.56 21.99 -18.15
N ILE A 190 17.24 22.24 -18.26
CA ILE A 190 16.24 21.52 -17.47
C ILE A 190 16.13 20.06 -17.93
N ALA A 191 16.09 19.79 -19.24
CA ALA A 191 16.09 18.42 -19.75
C ALA A 191 17.36 17.65 -19.35
N ASP A 192 18.54 18.29 -19.47
CA ASP A 192 19.81 17.69 -19.07
C ASP A 192 19.82 17.30 -17.59
N ARG A 193 19.51 18.25 -16.69
CA ARG A 193 19.49 17.99 -15.24
C ARG A 193 18.43 16.97 -14.84
N LEU A 194 17.22 17.07 -15.41
CA LEU A 194 16.12 16.16 -15.07
C LEU A 194 16.44 14.73 -15.50
N THR A 195 16.98 14.54 -16.71
CA THR A 195 17.34 13.21 -17.22
C THR A 195 18.55 12.62 -16.52
N GLN A 196 19.55 13.43 -16.13
CA GLN A 196 20.64 12.97 -15.28
C GLN A 196 20.14 12.51 -13.90
N ALA A 197 19.25 13.28 -13.28
CA ALA A 197 18.63 12.89 -12.01
C ALA A 197 17.80 11.60 -12.15
N PHE A 198 17.09 11.44 -13.27
CA PHE A 198 16.36 10.22 -13.57
C PHE A 198 17.29 9.00 -13.74
N CYS A 199 18.38 9.12 -14.50
CA CYS A 199 19.38 8.07 -14.64
C CYS A 199 19.95 7.62 -13.28
N ALA A 200 20.22 8.58 -12.38
CA ALA A 200 20.68 8.27 -11.04
C ALA A 200 19.61 7.57 -10.19
N GLU A 201 18.32 7.88 -10.37
CA GLU A 201 17.23 7.24 -9.62
C GLU A 201 16.95 5.81 -10.09
N ILE A 202 17.06 5.52 -11.38
CA ILE A 202 16.75 4.19 -11.95
C ILE A 202 17.93 3.22 -11.89
N THR A 203 19.15 3.69 -11.65
CA THR A 203 20.32 2.83 -11.51
C THR A 203 20.21 2.01 -10.22
N GLY A 204 20.41 0.70 -10.33
CA GLY A 204 20.24 -0.29 -9.27
C GLY A 204 18.84 -0.89 -9.18
N LEU A 205 17.88 -0.41 -9.98
CA LEU A 205 16.53 -0.96 -10.02
C LEU A 205 16.38 -2.05 -11.10
N PRO A 206 15.49 -3.03 -10.89
CA PRO A 206 15.03 -3.87 -11.98
C PRO A 206 14.42 -3.06 -13.12
N LEU A 207 14.58 -3.55 -14.34
CA LEU A 207 14.15 -2.84 -15.55
C LEU A 207 12.64 -2.51 -15.54
N LEU A 208 11.80 -3.45 -15.09
CA LEU A 208 10.34 -3.23 -14.99
C LEU A 208 9.99 -2.22 -13.89
N GLU A 209 10.67 -2.27 -12.74
CA GLU A 209 10.49 -1.29 -11.66
C GLU A 209 10.87 0.13 -12.10
N ALA A 210 11.98 0.28 -12.82
CA ALA A 210 12.37 1.56 -13.39
C ALA A 210 11.31 2.09 -14.38
N ALA A 211 10.73 1.22 -15.20
CA ALA A 211 9.71 1.59 -16.18
C ALA A 211 8.35 1.95 -15.56
N ASP A 212 7.95 1.28 -14.48
CA ASP A 212 6.67 1.52 -13.82
C ASP A 212 6.74 2.64 -12.78
N HIS A 213 7.81 2.70 -11.99
CA HIS A 213 7.88 3.57 -10.81
C HIS A 213 9.04 4.58 -10.84
N GLY A 214 9.91 4.57 -11.85
CA GLY A 214 11.06 5.47 -11.91
C GLY A 214 10.68 6.95 -11.83
N SER A 215 9.68 7.39 -12.59
CA SER A 215 9.23 8.80 -12.58
C SER A 215 8.53 9.16 -11.28
N HIS A 216 7.81 8.22 -10.66
CA HIS A 216 7.20 8.38 -9.34
C HIS A 216 8.25 8.56 -8.25
N ARG A 217 9.28 7.70 -8.24
CA ARG A 217 10.41 7.76 -7.33
C ARG A 217 11.16 9.09 -7.47
N LEU A 218 11.46 9.50 -8.70
CA LEU A 218 12.12 10.77 -8.97
C LEU A 218 11.27 11.96 -8.54
N ALA A 219 9.99 12.01 -8.93
CA ALA A 219 9.10 13.10 -8.56
C ALA A 219 9.00 13.26 -7.04
N ARG A 220 8.88 12.15 -6.30
CA ARG A 220 8.89 12.17 -4.82
C ARG A 220 10.19 12.74 -4.27
N ARG A 221 11.33 12.35 -4.83
CA ARG A 221 12.66 12.81 -4.40
C ARG A 221 12.90 14.29 -4.67
N LEU A 222 12.47 14.79 -5.83
CA LEU A 222 12.68 16.18 -6.22
C LEU A 222 11.73 17.15 -5.52
N ARG A 223 10.57 16.68 -5.05
CA ARG A 223 9.51 17.51 -4.50
C ARG A 223 9.92 18.17 -3.19
N ASP A 224 9.93 19.49 -3.19
CA ASP A 224 9.90 20.31 -1.98
C ASP A 224 8.56 20.11 -1.27
N ARG A 225 8.61 19.53 -0.07
CA ARG A 225 7.42 19.25 0.76
C ARG A 225 6.92 20.49 1.50
N GLY A 226 7.73 21.55 1.60
CA GLY A 226 7.30 22.84 2.13
C GLY A 226 6.56 23.71 1.11
N ALA A 227 6.70 23.39 -0.18
CA ALA A 227 6.00 24.10 -1.24
C ALA A 227 4.54 23.62 -1.39
N ALA A 228 3.68 24.51 -1.89
CA ALA A 228 2.31 24.15 -2.25
C ALA A 228 2.30 23.03 -3.30
N PRO A 229 1.34 22.09 -3.24
CA PRO A 229 1.24 21.01 -4.21
C PRO A 229 1.02 21.57 -5.63
N PRO A 230 1.67 21.00 -6.67
CA PRO A 230 1.52 21.48 -8.06
C PRO A 230 0.09 21.38 -8.59
N VAL A 231 -0.65 20.38 -8.12
CA VAL A 231 -2.06 20.12 -8.48
C VAL A 231 -2.86 19.75 -7.24
N ALA A 232 -4.16 19.99 -7.28
CA ALA A 232 -5.07 19.56 -6.22
C ALA A 232 -5.28 18.03 -6.26
N GLY A 233 -5.44 17.40 -5.08
CA GLY A 233 -5.71 15.97 -4.97
C GLY A 233 -4.45 15.08 -5.05
N VAL A 234 -4.60 13.89 -5.62
CA VAL A 234 -3.51 12.91 -5.78
C VAL A 234 -2.52 13.43 -6.82
N VAL A 235 -1.27 13.61 -6.40
CA VAL A 235 -0.21 14.14 -7.27
C VAL A 235 0.53 12.97 -7.93
N THR A 236 0.22 12.70 -9.20
CA THR A 236 1.03 11.83 -10.06
C THR A 236 2.12 12.65 -10.77
N PRO A 237 3.26 12.06 -11.17
CA PRO A 237 4.32 12.77 -11.89
C PRO A 237 3.78 13.48 -13.14
N ARG A 238 2.98 12.77 -13.95
CA ARG A 238 2.39 13.29 -15.19
C ARG A 238 1.45 14.46 -14.97
N ALA A 239 0.66 14.44 -13.88
CA ALA A 239 -0.23 15.53 -13.53
C ALA A 239 0.53 16.72 -12.94
N ALA A 240 1.62 16.46 -12.22
CA ALA A 240 2.40 17.49 -11.57
C ALA A 240 3.20 18.35 -12.54
N ASP A 241 3.79 17.74 -13.58
CA ASP A 241 4.52 18.45 -14.63
C ASP A 241 4.63 17.58 -15.91
N PRO A 242 4.33 18.13 -17.11
CA PRO A 242 4.50 17.41 -18.37
C PRO A 242 5.93 16.87 -18.61
N ALA A 243 6.95 17.48 -18.00
CA ALA A 243 8.33 17.02 -18.10
C ALA A 243 8.53 15.55 -17.68
N PHE A 244 7.71 15.02 -16.76
CA PHE A 244 7.81 13.62 -16.34
C PHE A 244 7.31 12.64 -17.41
N ARG A 245 6.42 13.05 -18.31
CA ARG A 245 5.95 12.19 -19.42
C ARG A 245 7.09 11.82 -20.38
N LEU A 246 8.04 12.73 -20.56
CA LEU A 246 9.24 12.48 -21.38
C LEU A 246 10.09 11.35 -20.80
N LEU A 247 10.20 11.28 -19.46
CA LEU A 247 10.97 10.24 -18.79
C LEU A 247 10.29 8.87 -18.95
N ASP A 248 8.96 8.83 -18.75
CA ASP A 248 8.16 7.62 -18.97
C ASP A 248 8.31 7.12 -20.42
N ALA A 249 8.25 8.01 -21.41
CA ALA A 249 8.41 7.64 -22.80
C ALA A 249 9.80 7.06 -23.09
N LEU A 250 10.87 7.68 -22.56
CA LEU A 250 12.24 7.20 -22.73
C LEU A 250 12.45 5.80 -22.13
N ILE A 251 12.02 5.58 -20.89
CA ILE A 251 12.23 4.28 -20.23
C ILE A 251 11.36 3.19 -20.84
N ARG A 252 10.13 3.50 -21.26
CA ARG A 252 9.25 2.52 -21.92
C ARG A 252 9.78 2.11 -23.28
N ASP A 253 10.28 3.06 -24.07
CA ASP A 253 10.89 2.77 -25.37
C ASP A 253 12.19 1.96 -25.23
N ALA A 254 13.01 2.26 -24.20
CA ALA A 254 14.25 1.54 -23.94
C ALA A 254 14.03 0.12 -23.40
N ALA A 255 13.14 -0.01 -22.41
CA ALA A 255 12.97 -1.24 -21.67
C ALA A 255 12.20 -2.30 -22.45
N GLN A 256 11.15 -1.90 -23.17
CA GLN A 256 10.25 -2.80 -23.90
C GLN A 256 9.78 -4.01 -23.07
N VAL A 257 9.63 -3.82 -21.76
CA VAL A 257 9.24 -4.86 -20.80
C VAL A 257 7.75 -4.77 -20.49
N SER A 258 7.15 -5.93 -20.22
CA SER A 258 5.79 -6.09 -19.73
C SER A 258 5.73 -7.22 -18.72
N GLY A 259 4.75 -7.18 -17.82
CA GLY A 259 4.58 -8.19 -16.79
C GLY A 259 4.08 -7.58 -15.48
N ARG A 260 3.95 -8.43 -14.46
CA ARG A 260 3.65 -8.00 -13.10
C ARG A 260 4.94 -7.55 -12.43
N ASN A 261 4.89 -6.38 -11.82
CA ASN A 261 6.00 -5.86 -11.03
C ASN A 261 5.82 -6.27 -9.56
N ASP A 262 6.54 -7.31 -9.16
CA ASP A 262 6.58 -7.82 -7.80
C ASP A 262 7.86 -7.39 -7.05
N PHE A 263 8.55 -6.36 -7.54
CA PHE A 263 9.74 -5.88 -6.88
C PHE A 263 9.41 -5.21 -5.54
N ASP A 264 9.96 -5.78 -4.47
CA ASP A 264 9.98 -5.18 -3.14
C ASP A 264 11.43 -4.84 -2.77
N GLU A 265 11.69 -3.56 -2.54
CA GLU A 265 13.01 -3.09 -2.14
C GLU A 265 13.26 -3.49 -0.69
N GLY A 266 14.24 -4.37 -0.45
CA GLY A 266 14.67 -4.69 0.91
C GLY A 266 15.32 -3.49 1.62
N PRO A 267 15.43 -3.51 2.96
CA PRO A 267 16.16 -2.50 3.70
C PRO A 267 17.61 -2.39 3.22
N GLY A 268 18.13 -1.17 3.20
CA GLY A 268 19.46 -0.86 2.68
C GLY A 268 20.59 -1.48 3.52
N PRO A 269 21.77 -1.76 2.90
CA PRO A 269 22.91 -2.37 3.60
C PRO A 269 23.42 -1.56 4.80
N ALA A 270 23.31 -0.23 4.76
CA ALA A 270 23.74 0.65 5.86
C ALA A 270 22.82 0.55 7.09
N TRP A 271 21.54 0.24 6.89
CA TRP A 271 20.60 -0.06 7.95
C TRP A 271 20.80 -1.49 8.46
N MET A 272 20.92 -2.45 7.55
CA MET A 272 21.06 -3.86 7.90
C MET A 272 22.38 -4.17 8.64
N SER A 273 23.45 -3.45 8.34
CA SER A 273 24.73 -3.60 9.03
C SER A 273 24.81 -2.91 10.39
N ALA A 274 23.88 -2.00 10.71
CA ALA A 274 23.82 -1.35 12.01
C ALA A 274 23.28 -2.29 13.09
N SER A 275 23.84 -2.21 14.29
CA SER A 275 23.32 -2.90 15.47
C SER A 275 21.97 -2.33 15.90
N ASP A 276 21.21 -3.12 16.67
CA ASP A 276 19.94 -2.71 17.27
C ASP A 276 20.02 -1.38 18.04
N TRP A 277 21.12 -1.13 18.73
CA TRP A 277 21.34 0.10 19.48
C TRP A 277 21.56 1.29 18.54
N GLU A 278 22.43 1.15 17.52
CA GLU A 278 22.66 2.21 16.52
C GLU A 278 21.40 2.52 15.72
N ARG A 279 20.60 1.50 15.38
CA ARG A 279 19.31 1.67 14.70
C ARG A 279 18.34 2.49 15.54
N ARG A 280 18.20 2.16 16.83
CA ARG A 280 17.35 2.90 17.77
C ARG A 280 17.84 4.33 17.98
N GLU A 281 19.15 4.54 18.11
CA GLU A 281 19.75 5.87 18.27
C GLU A 281 19.47 6.76 17.05
N ARG A 282 19.79 6.27 15.84
CA ARG A 282 19.51 6.99 14.58
C ARG A 282 18.04 7.33 14.42
N LEU A 283 17.14 6.39 14.72
CA LEU A 283 15.70 6.64 14.67
C LEU A 283 15.26 7.69 15.68
N ALA A 284 15.73 7.62 16.93
CA ALA A 284 15.39 8.59 17.95
C ALA A 284 15.83 10.01 17.55
N GLU A 285 17.08 10.17 17.07
CA GLU A 285 17.60 11.45 16.59
C GLU A 285 16.75 12.01 15.44
N VAL A 286 16.41 11.17 14.46
CA VAL A 286 15.61 11.59 13.31
C VAL A 286 14.18 11.93 13.73
N LEU A 287 13.55 11.15 14.60
CA LEU A 287 12.20 11.42 15.11
C LEU A 287 12.16 12.77 15.84
N VAL A 288 13.15 13.07 16.69
CA VAL A 288 13.27 14.36 17.37
C VAL A 288 13.38 15.50 16.36
N ALA A 289 14.34 15.42 15.43
CA ALA A 289 14.53 16.48 14.43
C ALA A 289 13.29 16.67 13.53
N THR A 290 12.55 15.58 13.24
CA THR A 290 11.28 15.67 12.50
C THR A 290 10.21 16.37 13.32
N ALA A 291 10.05 15.98 14.58
CA ALA A 291 9.08 16.54 15.50
C ALA A 291 9.27 18.06 15.65
N GLU A 292 10.52 18.51 15.83
CA GLU A 292 10.88 19.93 15.90
C GLU A 292 10.50 20.68 14.62
N THR A 293 10.76 20.10 13.44
CA THR A 293 10.41 20.69 12.14
C THR A 293 8.89 20.83 11.98
N LEU A 294 8.13 19.88 12.51
CA LEU A 294 6.66 19.89 12.50
C LEU A 294 6.06 20.79 13.60
N GLY A 295 6.89 21.36 14.48
CA GLY A 295 6.44 22.19 15.60
C GLY A 295 5.68 21.40 16.68
N ILE A 296 5.93 20.09 16.79
CA ILE A 296 5.38 19.24 17.85
C ILE A 296 6.44 18.94 18.92
N ASP A 297 6.00 18.70 20.15
CA ASP A 297 6.90 18.37 21.27
C ASP A 297 7.58 17.00 21.03
N PRO A 298 8.91 16.95 20.86
CA PRO A 298 9.62 15.70 20.62
C PRO A 298 9.48 14.69 21.75
N ALA A 299 9.32 15.15 22.99
CA ALA A 299 9.13 14.26 24.15
C ALA A 299 7.81 13.47 24.08
N GLY A 300 6.85 13.95 23.26
CA GLY A 300 5.59 13.25 23.02
C GLY A 300 5.68 12.14 21.97
N VAL A 301 6.83 11.91 21.32
CA VAL A 301 7.06 10.85 20.33
C VAL A 301 8.08 9.86 20.88
N VAL A 302 7.61 8.67 21.24
CA VAL A 302 8.44 7.65 21.89
C VAL A 302 8.69 6.49 20.94
N LEU A 303 9.94 6.16 20.65
CA LEU A 303 10.31 4.93 19.95
C LEU A 303 10.13 3.74 20.90
N GLU A 304 9.20 2.85 20.56
CA GLU A 304 8.90 1.69 21.40
C GLU A 304 9.60 0.43 20.90
N ASP A 305 9.55 0.17 19.59
CA ASP A 305 10.04 -1.09 19.02
C ASP A 305 10.49 -0.96 17.56
N ILE A 306 11.31 -1.92 17.13
CA ILE A 306 11.68 -2.14 15.73
C ILE A 306 11.40 -3.61 15.43
N GLN A 307 10.34 -3.86 14.68
CA GLN A 307 9.87 -5.19 14.33
C GLN A 307 10.31 -5.55 12.92
N HIS A 308 10.67 -6.81 12.72
CA HIS A 308 11.01 -7.36 11.38
C HIS A 308 12.02 -6.50 10.61
N ASP A 309 12.97 -5.88 11.30
CA ASP A 309 13.99 -4.95 10.77
C ASP A 309 13.47 -3.66 10.10
N VAL A 310 12.19 -3.55 9.72
CA VAL A 310 11.65 -2.40 8.96
C VAL A 310 10.47 -1.70 9.62
N ARG A 311 9.75 -2.36 10.51
CA ARG A 311 8.54 -1.83 11.15
C ARG A 311 8.91 -1.08 12.43
N VAL A 312 8.89 0.24 12.38
CA VAL A 312 9.16 1.13 13.51
C VAL A 312 7.86 1.39 14.25
N VAL A 313 7.80 1.07 15.54
CA VAL A 313 6.62 1.28 16.38
C VAL A 313 6.86 2.45 17.32
N ILE A 314 5.95 3.42 17.30
CA ILE A 314 6.00 4.59 18.17
C ILE A 314 4.75 4.73 19.05
N GLY A 315 4.94 5.39 20.18
CA GLY A 315 3.89 5.88 21.08
C GLY A 315 3.76 7.40 20.98
N PHE A 316 2.52 7.89 21.08
CA PHE A 316 2.25 9.31 21.30
C PHE A 316 1.83 9.55 22.75
N GLU A 317 2.55 10.44 23.42
CA GLU A 317 2.31 10.80 24.82
C GLU A 317 1.89 12.27 24.99
N GLY A 318 1.44 12.62 26.20
CA GLY A 318 1.09 13.99 26.56
C GLY A 318 0.02 14.62 25.66
N ALA A 319 0.31 15.84 25.17
CA ALA A 319 -0.60 16.58 24.30
C ALA A 319 -0.83 15.91 22.93
N LEU A 320 0.14 15.13 22.44
CA LEU A 320 0.04 14.42 21.17
C LEU A 320 -0.89 13.21 21.23
N ALA A 321 -1.20 12.71 22.43
CA ALA A 321 -2.15 11.64 22.62
C ALA A 321 -3.56 11.99 22.07
N ARG A 322 -3.89 13.27 21.85
CA ARG A 322 -5.20 13.70 21.30
C ARG A 322 -5.10 14.44 19.95
N ALA A 323 -3.91 14.49 19.36
CA ALA A 323 -3.68 15.15 18.07
C ALA A 323 -4.21 14.33 16.88
N ASP A 324 -4.20 14.90 15.68
CA ASP A 324 -4.41 14.17 14.43
C ASP A 324 -3.22 13.22 14.17
N ARG A 325 -3.31 12.03 14.76
CA ARG A 325 -2.22 11.05 14.75
C ARG A 325 -1.95 10.52 13.34
N GLY A 326 -2.97 10.45 12.49
CA GLY A 326 -2.82 9.97 11.11
C GLY A 326 -1.90 10.88 10.31
N ARG A 327 -2.13 12.20 10.40
CA ARG A 327 -1.26 13.17 9.73
C ARG A 327 0.16 13.15 10.28
N LEU A 328 0.30 13.13 11.61
CA LEU A 328 1.62 13.11 12.26
C LEU A 328 2.40 11.83 11.93
N LEU A 329 1.75 10.66 11.87
CA LEU A 329 2.38 9.42 11.47
C LEU A 329 2.96 9.52 10.06
N LEU A 330 2.18 10.03 9.10
CA LEU A 330 2.65 10.19 7.72
C LEU A 330 3.84 11.13 7.62
N ASP A 331 3.80 12.28 8.31
CA ASP A 331 4.88 13.26 8.26
C ASP A 331 6.16 12.74 8.97
N LEU A 332 6.02 12.02 10.09
CA LEU A 332 7.13 11.36 10.79
C LEU A 332 7.72 10.20 9.98
N GLU A 333 6.88 9.36 9.38
CA GLU A 333 7.29 8.26 8.51
C GLU A 333 8.10 8.78 7.34
N ALA A 334 7.61 9.85 6.70
CA ALA A 334 8.32 10.47 5.61
C ALA A 334 9.69 11.02 6.06
N GLY A 335 9.78 11.51 7.30
CA GLY A 335 11.03 11.96 7.92
C GLY A 335 12.06 10.85 8.14
N ILE A 336 11.65 9.65 8.58
CA ILE A 336 12.56 8.50 8.75
C ILE A 336 12.94 7.87 7.40
N LYS A 337 12.02 7.83 6.43
CA LYS A 337 12.29 7.32 5.08
C LYS A 337 13.35 8.13 4.34
N ASP A 338 13.36 9.45 4.56
CA ASP A 338 14.29 10.35 3.87
C ASP A 338 15.70 10.37 4.50
N ARG A 339 15.82 10.10 5.80
CA ARG A 339 17.09 10.27 6.55
C ARG A 339 17.71 9.00 7.08
N VAL A 340 16.94 7.92 7.20
CA VAL A 340 17.42 6.64 7.74
C VAL A 340 17.43 5.60 6.64
N ASP A 341 16.25 5.14 6.21
CA ASP A 341 16.12 4.13 5.16
C ASP A 341 14.71 4.16 4.56
N ARG A 342 14.62 4.08 3.22
CA ARG A 342 13.36 4.24 2.46
C ARG A 342 12.34 3.15 2.75
N ARG A 343 12.79 1.96 3.22
CA ARG A 343 11.91 0.81 3.47
C ARG A 343 11.26 0.83 4.85
N LEU A 344 11.68 1.72 5.75
CA LEU A 344 11.13 1.79 7.10
C LEU A 344 9.67 2.22 7.08
N GLU A 345 8.83 1.56 7.85
CA GLU A 345 7.41 1.85 7.98
C GLU A 345 7.09 2.24 9.42
N LEU A 346 6.31 3.30 9.62
CA LEU A 346 5.99 3.81 10.94
C LEU A 346 4.59 3.37 11.35
N PHE A 347 4.50 2.75 12.52
CA PHE A 347 3.25 2.29 13.12
C PHE A 347 3.06 2.93 14.48
N GLN A 348 1.81 3.19 14.83
CA GLN A 348 1.46 3.52 16.20
C GLN A 348 1.13 2.25 16.97
N ARG A 349 1.58 2.16 18.23
CA ARG A 349 1.10 1.12 19.14
C ARG A 349 -0.40 1.26 19.39
N GLU A 350 -1.15 0.20 19.11
CA GLU A 350 -2.52 0.08 19.57
C GLU A 350 -2.56 -0.01 21.09
N ARG A 351 -3.22 0.97 21.73
CA ARG A 351 -3.55 0.86 23.15
C ARG A 351 -4.68 -0.16 23.29
N LYS A 352 -4.35 -1.41 23.60
CA LYS A 352 -5.35 -2.37 24.11
C LYS A 352 -5.98 -1.76 25.36
N ASP A 353 -7.31 -1.69 25.39
CA ASP A 353 -8.06 -1.10 26.51
C ASP A 353 -7.67 -1.83 27.80
N ALA A 354 -7.11 -1.06 28.74
CA ALA A 354 -6.62 -1.54 30.02
C ALA A 354 -7.71 -1.53 31.11
N ASN A 355 -8.94 -1.13 30.77
CA ASN A 355 -10.06 -1.14 31.70
C ASN A 355 -10.54 -2.57 32.01
N VAL A 356 -9.96 -3.15 33.07
CA VAL A 356 -10.35 -4.44 33.68
C VAL A 356 -11.84 -4.50 34.03
N ILE A 357 -12.49 -3.35 34.32
CA ILE A 357 -13.90 -3.28 34.74
C ILE A 357 -14.86 -3.63 33.60
N ARG A 358 -14.55 -3.31 32.33
CA ARG A 358 -15.40 -3.67 31.18
C ARG A 358 -15.28 -5.16 30.81
N ARG A 359 -14.08 -5.74 30.90
CA ARG A 359 -13.89 -7.19 30.66
C ARG A 359 -14.61 -8.07 31.67
N LEU A 360 -14.86 -7.58 32.88
CA LEU A 360 -15.62 -8.31 33.91
C LEU A 360 -17.14 -8.16 33.73
N ALA A 361 -17.62 -7.05 33.14
CA ALA A 361 -19.04 -6.84 32.88
C ALA A 361 -19.57 -7.75 31.75
N GLU A 362 -18.77 -8.00 30.72
CA GLU A 362 -19.12 -8.92 29.62
C GLU A 362 -19.09 -10.40 30.04
N GLY A 363 -18.49 -10.73 31.18
CA GLY A 363 -18.42 -12.10 31.73
C GLY A 363 -19.47 -12.44 32.78
N GLN A 364 -20.37 -11.52 33.15
CA GLN A 364 -21.31 -11.72 34.26
C GLN A 364 -22.81 -11.74 33.88
N GLU A 365 -23.19 -11.61 32.60
CA GLU A 365 -24.61 -11.60 32.22
C GLU A 365 -25.26 -12.98 32.03
N ASP A 366 -24.58 -14.11 32.30
CA ASP A 366 -25.18 -15.44 32.12
C ASP A 366 -25.03 -16.34 33.36
N THR A 367 -25.56 -15.90 34.51
CA THR A 367 -26.01 -16.84 35.55
C THR A 367 -27.22 -16.31 36.32
N GLY A 368 -28.40 -16.70 35.83
CA GLY A 368 -29.51 -17.13 36.69
C GLY A 368 -30.87 -16.49 36.38
N PRO A 369 -31.96 -17.06 36.90
CA PRO A 369 -32.17 -18.41 37.45
C PRO A 369 -32.87 -19.39 36.48
#